data_AF-A0A2N1M316-F1
#
_entry.id   AF-A0A2N1M316-F1
#
_cell.length_a   1.000
_cell.length_b   1.000
_cell.length_c   1.000
_cell.angle_alpha   90.00
_cell.angle_beta   90.00
_cell.angle_gamma   90.00
#
_symmetry.space_group_name_H-M   'P 1'
#
loop_
_entity.id
_entity.type
_entity.pdbx_description
1 polymer ?
#
loop_
_entity_poly.entity_id
_entity_poly.type
_entity_poly.pdbx_seq_one_letter_code
_entity_poly.pdbx_strand_id
1 'polypeptide(L)'
;MITPIAHELNDLVLNGLKDLNGTVWKINPYFSSDWKFMAIVLGFNAPNSKYFCPWCLCTKEDIGNRQKVCIIEKNMHQLKPAFFNNNSTVKPPPGHTKPPLLQIIPLDHYVPDELHIMLRIWDRLWDLAIQELKMKNQFNELTRTKIIAEMNRIKISFGFWQEQGTQNWSYTSLMGGDKEIVLKNFNFGVVFNEERAFLINRLWRDFYQLYINMKSNETNPSQFANQTKEWLDLFLTLSQGEPNTINFKMGLYRPKDVTPYMHVLVNHLPEFMERHQRFGLGAFSCSPVEKKNHDQVSAFFRKTMKDGGKGMERKSAIFEILHYENRSLYFAQKGTIDKYPKPQHIHVKKKLKN
;
A
#
# COMPACT_ATOMS: atom_id res chain seq x y z
N MET A 1 -6.41 -21.44 -12.37
CA MET A 1 -5.34 -21.66 -11.37
C MET A 1 -5.78 -21.39 -9.94
N ILE A 2 -6.55 -20.33 -9.61
CA ILE A 2 -6.99 -20.08 -8.22
C ILE A 2 -8.14 -20.99 -7.75
N THR A 3 -9.00 -21.48 -8.63
CA THR A 3 -10.16 -22.30 -8.25
C THR A 3 -9.81 -23.58 -7.47
N PRO A 4 -8.79 -24.38 -7.86
CA PRO A 4 -8.36 -25.53 -7.06
C PRO A 4 -7.89 -25.13 -5.65
N ILE A 5 -7.12 -24.04 -5.54
CA ILE A 5 -6.64 -23.51 -4.24
C ILE A 5 -7.83 -23.08 -3.37
N ALA A 6 -8.84 -22.44 -3.96
CA ALA A 6 -10.04 -22.04 -3.24
C ALA A 6 -10.84 -23.26 -2.74
N HIS A 7 -10.91 -24.35 -3.52
CA HIS A 7 -11.55 -25.59 -3.07
C HIS A 7 -10.79 -26.27 -1.94
N GLU A 8 -9.46 -26.38 -2.05
CA GLU A 8 -8.61 -26.93 -0.97
C GLU A 8 -8.71 -26.10 0.30
N LEU A 9 -8.72 -24.76 0.20
CA LEU A 9 -8.92 -23.90 1.35
C LEU A 9 -10.30 -24.12 1.99
N ASN A 10 -11.36 -24.26 1.18
CA ASN A 10 -12.70 -24.54 1.71
C ASN A 10 -12.73 -25.87 2.47
N ASP A 11 -12.09 -26.90 1.92
CA ASP A 11 -11.96 -28.21 2.58
C ASP A 11 -11.24 -28.08 3.92
N LEU A 12 -10.09 -27.38 3.95
CA LEU A 12 -9.33 -27.14 5.18
C LEU A 12 -10.13 -26.39 6.25
N VAL A 13 -10.96 -25.42 5.86
CA VAL A 13 -11.77 -24.65 6.81
C VAL A 13 -12.95 -25.47 7.35
N LEU A 14 -13.57 -26.30 6.49
CA LEU A 14 -14.74 -27.11 6.86
C LEU A 14 -14.34 -28.36 7.66
N ASN A 15 -13.30 -29.06 7.20
CA ASN A 15 -12.92 -30.37 7.72
C ASN A 15 -11.70 -30.31 8.66
N GLY A 16 -10.99 -29.18 8.70
CA GLY A 16 -9.77 -29.02 9.48
C GLY A 16 -8.58 -29.78 8.89
N LEU A 17 -7.44 -29.67 9.55
CA LEU A 17 -6.22 -30.41 9.22
C LEU A 17 -5.99 -31.51 10.26
N LYS A 18 -5.95 -32.77 9.83
CA LYS A 18 -5.67 -33.90 10.73
C LYS A 18 -4.17 -34.15 10.82
N ASP A 19 -3.63 -34.20 12.04
CA ASP A 19 -2.22 -34.56 12.27
C ASP A 19 -2.01 -36.07 12.39
N LEU A 20 -0.74 -36.48 12.56
CA LEU A 20 -0.34 -37.89 12.67
C LEU A 20 -0.88 -38.58 13.93
N ASN A 21 -1.21 -37.81 14.97
CA ASN A 21 -1.79 -38.32 16.21
C ASN A 21 -3.32 -38.40 16.14
N GLY A 22 -3.92 -37.96 15.03
CA GLY A 22 -5.34 -37.94 14.80
C GLY A 22 -6.07 -36.70 15.32
N THR A 23 -5.35 -35.70 15.85
CA THR A 23 -5.95 -34.42 16.25
C THR A 23 -6.35 -33.62 15.01
N VAL A 24 -7.58 -33.10 15.01
CA VAL A 24 -8.11 -32.26 13.94
C VAL A 24 -7.98 -30.79 14.33
N TRP A 25 -7.15 -30.06 13.59
CA TRP A 25 -6.87 -28.65 13.78
C TRP A 25 -7.85 -27.80 12.97
N LYS A 26 -8.60 -26.93 13.65
CA LYS A 26 -9.50 -25.98 12.98
C LYS A 26 -8.68 -24.87 12.30
N ILE A 27 -8.96 -24.63 11.02
CA ILE A 27 -8.30 -23.58 10.24
C ILE A 27 -9.18 -22.33 10.20
N ASN A 28 -8.61 -21.19 10.58
CA ASN A 28 -9.26 -19.88 10.49
C ASN A 28 -8.45 -18.94 9.59
N PRO A 29 -8.81 -18.78 8.31
CA PRO A 29 -8.03 -18.04 7.35
C PRO A 29 -8.21 -16.53 7.48
N TYR A 30 -7.14 -15.81 7.18
CA TYR A 30 -7.09 -14.36 7.03
C TYR A 30 -6.51 -14.02 5.66
N PHE A 31 -6.91 -12.88 5.11
CA PHE A 31 -6.46 -12.42 3.80
C PHE A 31 -5.98 -10.98 3.88
N SER A 32 -4.81 -10.71 3.34
CA SER A 32 -4.30 -9.36 3.14
C SER A 32 -3.61 -9.26 1.79
N SER A 33 -3.72 -8.10 1.16
CA SER A 33 -3.11 -7.80 -0.13
C SER A 33 -3.15 -6.31 -0.40
N ASP A 34 -2.53 -5.90 -1.51
CA ASP A 34 -2.83 -4.60 -2.12
C ASP A 34 -4.32 -4.49 -2.50
N TRP A 35 -4.81 -3.25 -2.60
CA TRP A 35 -6.22 -2.96 -2.90
C TRP A 35 -6.73 -3.58 -4.20
N LYS A 36 -5.91 -3.60 -5.24
CA LYS A 36 -6.33 -4.11 -6.55
C LYS A 36 -6.59 -5.60 -6.46
N PHE A 37 -5.68 -6.35 -5.82
CA PHE A 37 -5.87 -7.78 -5.65
C PHE A 37 -7.04 -8.09 -4.70
N MET A 38 -7.20 -7.31 -3.63
CA MET A 38 -8.33 -7.45 -2.70
C MET A 38 -9.67 -7.25 -3.40
N ALA A 39 -9.79 -6.19 -4.22
CA ALA A 39 -10.99 -5.93 -4.99
C ALA A 39 -11.30 -7.07 -5.97
N ILE A 40 -10.29 -7.66 -6.62
CA ILE A 40 -10.47 -8.81 -7.51
C ILE A 40 -10.99 -10.03 -6.72
N VAL A 41 -10.37 -10.35 -5.58
CA VAL A 41 -10.76 -11.50 -4.76
C VAL A 41 -12.17 -11.33 -4.19
N LEU A 42 -12.58 -10.11 -3.86
CA LEU A 42 -13.93 -9.82 -3.37
C LEU A 42 -14.98 -9.63 -4.48
N GLY A 43 -14.59 -9.64 -5.76
CA GLY A 43 -15.51 -9.31 -6.86
C GLY A 43 -16.02 -7.86 -6.81
N PHE A 44 -15.24 -6.98 -6.22
CA PHE A 44 -15.55 -5.58 -5.99
C PHE A 44 -15.26 -4.72 -7.24
N ASN A 45 -15.92 -3.57 -7.33
CA ASN A 45 -15.72 -2.61 -8.42
C ASN A 45 -14.35 -1.91 -8.35
N ALA A 46 -14.09 -1.04 -9.33
CA ALA A 46 -12.85 -0.28 -9.37
C ALA A 46 -12.76 0.75 -8.23
N PRO A 47 -11.55 1.08 -7.72
CA PRO A 47 -11.37 2.00 -6.58
C PRO A 47 -11.88 3.43 -6.81
N ASN A 48 -12.08 3.82 -8.07
CA ASN A 48 -12.59 5.14 -8.46
C ASN A 48 -14.12 5.23 -8.51
N SER A 49 -14.83 4.12 -8.27
CA SER A 49 -16.29 4.02 -8.28
C SER A 49 -16.96 4.79 -7.13
N LYS A 50 -18.28 5.02 -7.23
CA LYS A 50 -19.06 5.69 -6.17
C LYS A 50 -18.91 5.00 -4.81
N TYR A 51 -19.09 3.68 -4.78
CA TYR A 51 -18.87 2.86 -3.59
C TYR A 51 -17.54 2.14 -3.76
N PHE A 52 -16.48 2.67 -3.14
CA PHE A 52 -15.12 2.17 -3.31
C PHE A 52 -14.69 1.24 -2.16
N CYS A 53 -15.29 1.38 -0.98
CA CYS A 53 -14.84 0.71 0.24
C CYS A 53 -15.43 -0.71 0.38
N PRO A 54 -14.60 -1.76 0.54
CA PRO A 54 -15.09 -3.12 0.77
C PRO A 54 -15.86 -3.29 2.08
N TRP A 55 -15.57 -2.48 3.11
CA TRP A 55 -16.07 -2.69 4.47
C TRP A 55 -17.30 -1.85 4.84
N CYS A 56 -17.47 -0.67 4.23
CA CYS A 56 -18.58 0.24 4.55
C CYS A 56 -19.31 0.78 3.32
N LEU A 57 -20.38 1.54 3.55
CA LEU A 57 -21.21 2.20 2.54
C LEU A 57 -20.78 3.65 2.25
N CYS A 58 -19.58 4.05 2.68
CA CYS A 58 -19.01 5.35 2.32
C CYS A 58 -18.95 5.53 0.80
N THR A 59 -19.39 6.69 0.33
CA THR A 59 -19.34 7.06 -1.08
C THR A 59 -18.12 7.93 -1.35
N LYS A 60 -17.74 8.04 -2.62
CA LYS A 60 -16.68 8.95 -3.06
C LYS A 60 -16.99 10.42 -2.77
N GLU A 61 -18.26 10.81 -2.74
CA GLU A 61 -18.69 12.16 -2.36
C GLU A 61 -18.48 12.41 -0.86
N ASP A 62 -18.64 11.37 -0.05
CA ASP A 62 -18.50 11.44 1.41
C ASP A 62 -17.09 11.14 1.93
N ILE A 63 -16.13 10.81 1.06
CA ILE A 63 -14.82 10.28 1.48
C ILE A 63 -14.03 11.21 2.41
N GLY A 64 -14.24 12.53 2.27
CA GLY A 64 -13.67 13.55 3.14
C GLY A 64 -14.69 14.19 4.10
N ASN A 65 -15.86 13.58 4.30
CA ASN A 65 -16.87 14.05 5.24
C ASN A 65 -16.49 13.62 6.67
N ARG A 66 -16.15 14.59 7.52
CA ARG A 66 -15.67 14.36 8.89
C ARG A 66 -16.76 13.93 9.86
N GLN A 67 -18.01 14.28 9.58
CA GLN A 67 -19.16 13.95 10.42
C GLN A 67 -19.67 12.53 10.16
N LYS A 68 -19.29 11.93 9.03
CA LYS A 68 -19.75 10.60 8.65
C LYS A 68 -18.94 9.52 9.37
N VAL A 69 -19.58 8.86 10.32
CA VAL A 69 -19.04 7.66 10.96
C VAL A 69 -19.11 6.50 9.95
N CYS A 70 -17.97 5.92 9.63
CA CYS A 70 -17.87 4.75 8.76
C CYS A 70 -17.34 3.57 9.57
N ILE A 71 -18.14 2.51 9.70
CA ILE A 71 -17.79 1.27 10.43
C ILE A 71 -17.81 0.08 9.46
N ILE A 72 -17.21 -1.04 9.87
CA ILE A 72 -17.33 -2.30 9.13
C ILE A 72 -18.77 -2.84 9.26
N GLU A 73 -19.59 -2.60 8.23
CA GLU A 73 -21.02 -2.96 8.21
C GLU A 73 -21.37 -4.00 7.12
N LYS A 74 -20.50 -4.17 6.12
CA LYS A 74 -20.66 -5.21 5.10
C LYS A 74 -20.25 -6.56 5.67
N ASN A 75 -20.93 -7.62 5.24
CA ASN A 75 -20.57 -8.98 5.65
C ASN A 75 -20.70 -10.00 4.50
N MET A 76 -19.99 -11.12 4.64
CA MET A 76 -19.94 -12.18 3.63
C MET A 76 -21.29 -12.91 3.48
N HIS A 77 -22.14 -12.91 4.52
CA HIS A 77 -23.47 -13.53 4.47
C HIS A 77 -24.46 -12.78 3.57
N GLN A 78 -24.35 -11.45 3.46
CA GLN A 78 -25.15 -10.65 2.54
C GLN A 78 -24.84 -10.95 1.06
N LEU A 79 -23.64 -11.44 0.77
CA LEU A 79 -23.19 -11.74 -0.59
C LEU A 79 -23.66 -13.09 -1.11
N LYS A 80 -23.85 -14.07 -0.20
CA LYS A 80 -24.24 -15.44 -0.58
C LYS A 80 -25.60 -15.52 -1.28
N PRO A 81 -26.70 -14.94 -0.73
CA PRO A 81 -28.00 -14.95 -1.41
C PRO A 81 -27.97 -14.21 -2.74
N ALA A 82 -27.25 -13.09 -2.81
CA ALA A 82 -27.25 -12.21 -3.98
C ALA A 82 -26.56 -12.80 -5.22
N PHE A 83 -25.58 -13.70 -5.04
CA PHE A 83 -24.80 -14.26 -6.16
C PHE A 83 -25.01 -15.77 -6.38
N PHE A 84 -25.47 -16.52 -5.38
CA PHE A 84 -25.51 -17.99 -5.44
C PHE A 84 -26.90 -18.58 -5.22
N ASN A 85 -27.93 -17.76 -4.95
CA ASN A 85 -29.31 -18.21 -4.90
C ASN A 85 -30.09 -17.65 -6.09
N ASN A 86 -30.35 -18.50 -7.09
CA ASN A 86 -31.05 -18.14 -8.33
C ASN A 86 -32.48 -17.63 -8.09
N ASN A 87 -33.08 -17.91 -6.93
CA ASN A 87 -34.42 -17.46 -6.57
C ASN A 87 -34.43 -16.22 -5.66
N SER A 88 -33.26 -15.62 -5.37
CA SER A 88 -33.17 -14.46 -4.49
C SER A 88 -33.37 -13.15 -5.26
N THR A 89 -34.18 -12.25 -4.71
CA THR A 89 -34.32 -10.86 -5.17
C THR A 89 -33.38 -9.89 -4.44
N VAL A 90 -32.55 -10.41 -3.53
CA VAL A 90 -31.64 -9.61 -2.71
C VAL A 90 -30.49 -9.08 -3.57
N LYS A 91 -30.36 -7.76 -3.64
CA LYS A 91 -29.24 -7.11 -4.33
C LYS A 91 -27.97 -7.22 -3.47
N PRO A 92 -26.79 -7.41 -4.09
CA PRO A 92 -25.54 -7.42 -3.34
C PRO A 92 -25.27 -6.04 -2.71
N PRO A 93 -24.55 -5.98 -1.58
CA PRO A 93 -24.08 -4.72 -1.00
C PRO A 93 -23.38 -3.83 -2.03
N PRO A 94 -23.62 -2.50 -2.01
CA PRO A 94 -23.04 -1.59 -2.97
C PRO A 94 -21.53 -1.76 -3.16
N GLY A 95 -21.13 -1.83 -4.42
CA GLY A 95 -19.74 -2.00 -4.86
C GLY A 95 -19.34 -3.44 -5.20
N HIS A 96 -20.06 -4.44 -4.71
CA HIS A 96 -19.85 -5.83 -5.15
C HIS A 96 -20.54 -6.06 -6.50
N THR A 97 -19.77 -6.50 -7.49
CA THR A 97 -20.22 -6.69 -8.87
C THR A 97 -20.18 -8.14 -9.32
N LYS A 98 -19.38 -8.96 -8.62
CA LYS A 98 -19.16 -10.38 -8.89
C LYS A 98 -19.09 -11.15 -7.56
N PRO A 99 -19.33 -12.47 -7.57
CA PRO A 99 -19.11 -13.29 -6.39
C PRO A 99 -17.64 -13.25 -5.94
N PRO A 100 -17.37 -13.17 -4.62
CA PRO A 100 -16.03 -13.33 -4.06
C PRO A 100 -15.43 -14.70 -4.39
N LEU A 101 -14.13 -14.74 -4.70
CA LEU A 101 -13.39 -15.98 -4.95
C LEU A 101 -13.16 -16.79 -3.66
N LEU A 102 -12.88 -16.11 -2.54
CA LEU A 102 -12.58 -16.74 -1.24
C LEU A 102 -13.70 -16.47 -0.23
N GLN A 103 -14.93 -16.87 -0.57
CA GLN A 103 -16.13 -16.62 0.23
C GLN A 103 -16.15 -17.30 1.62
N ILE A 104 -15.24 -18.25 1.87
CA ILE A 104 -15.11 -18.93 3.15
C ILE A 104 -14.44 -18.03 4.20
N ILE A 105 -13.68 -17.03 3.75
CA ILE A 105 -13.03 -16.04 4.61
C ILE A 105 -14.08 -14.97 4.97
N PRO A 106 -14.34 -14.70 6.25
CA PRO A 106 -15.20 -13.59 6.69
C PRO A 106 -14.65 -12.23 6.21
N LEU A 107 -15.53 -11.24 5.96
CA LEU A 107 -15.10 -9.95 5.42
C LEU A 107 -14.20 -9.17 6.39
N ASP A 108 -14.41 -9.32 7.70
CA ASP A 108 -13.57 -8.76 8.76
C ASP A 108 -12.23 -9.52 8.95
N HIS A 109 -11.99 -10.58 8.18
CA HIS A 109 -10.68 -11.21 8.05
C HIS A 109 -9.94 -10.78 6.76
N TYR A 110 -10.53 -9.89 5.96
CA TYR A 110 -9.82 -9.17 4.89
C TYR A 110 -9.19 -7.91 5.49
N VAL A 111 -7.95 -8.05 5.96
CA VAL A 111 -7.25 -7.01 6.73
C VAL A 111 -6.46 -6.10 5.78
N PRO A 112 -6.59 -4.77 5.89
CA PRO A 112 -5.79 -3.83 5.12
C PRO A 112 -4.29 -4.02 5.33
N ASP A 113 -3.51 -3.94 4.25
CA ASP A 113 -2.05 -3.99 4.31
C ASP A 113 -1.44 -2.63 4.70
N GLU A 114 -0.66 -2.61 5.78
CA GLU A 114 -0.06 -1.38 6.28
C GLU A 114 1.05 -0.83 5.36
N LEU A 115 1.74 -1.70 4.61
CA LEU A 115 2.74 -1.26 3.64
C LEU A 115 2.09 -0.41 2.55
N HIS A 116 1.03 -0.91 1.91
CA HIS A 116 0.33 -0.19 0.86
C HIS A 116 -0.38 1.07 1.37
N ILE A 117 -0.86 1.10 2.62
CA ILE A 117 -1.36 2.33 3.27
C ILE A 117 -0.26 3.40 3.26
N MET A 118 0.94 3.09 3.75
CA MET A 118 2.06 4.03 3.78
C MET A 118 2.45 4.49 2.38
N LEU A 119 2.67 3.56 1.45
CA LEU A 119 3.14 3.87 0.11
C LEU A 119 2.20 4.83 -0.63
N ARG A 120 0.88 4.60 -0.52
CA ARG A 120 -0.14 5.33 -1.29
C ARG A 120 -0.50 6.67 -0.67
N ILE A 121 -0.50 6.77 0.66
CA ILE A 121 -0.66 8.07 1.33
C ILE A 121 0.58 8.92 1.09
N TRP A 122 1.79 8.35 1.15
CA TRP A 122 3.02 9.05 0.81
C TRP A 122 2.96 9.63 -0.61
N ASP A 123 2.59 8.81 -1.60
CA ASP A 123 2.47 9.25 -3.01
C ASP A 123 1.52 10.44 -3.11
N ARG A 124 0.36 10.36 -2.43
CA ARG A 124 -0.62 11.43 -2.44
C ARG A 124 -0.09 12.72 -1.80
N LEU A 125 0.55 12.62 -0.65
CA LEU A 125 1.10 13.78 0.06
C LEU A 125 2.20 14.46 -0.75
N TRP A 126 3.08 13.66 -1.37
CA TRP A 126 4.14 14.17 -2.23
C TRP A 126 3.57 14.86 -3.47
N ASP A 127 2.62 14.21 -4.16
CA ASP A 127 1.97 14.77 -5.34
C ASP A 127 1.25 16.09 -5.03
N LEU A 128 0.60 16.19 -3.87
CA LEU A 128 -0.07 17.41 -3.42
C LEU A 128 0.92 18.55 -3.17
N ALA A 129 2.07 18.27 -2.54
CA ALA A 129 3.12 19.27 -2.33
C ALA A 129 3.71 19.77 -3.66
N ILE A 130 3.98 18.86 -4.61
CA ILE A 130 4.48 19.23 -5.94
C ILE A 130 3.42 20.00 -6.74
N GLN A 131 2.15 19.61 -6.66
CA GLN A 131 1.04 20.33 -7.31
C GLN A 131 0.88 21.74 -6.78
N GLU A 132 1.05 21.96 -5.47
CA GLU A 132 1.01 23.29 -4.88
C GLU A 132 2.12 24.19 -5.44
N LEU A 133 3.36 23.67 -5.52
CA LEU A 133 4.48 24.41 -6.12
C LEU A 133 4.21 24.75 -7.59
N LYS A 134 3.59 23.83 -8.35
CA LYS A 134 3.21 24.08 -9.75
C LYS A 134 2.13 25.15 -9.86
N MET A 135 1.06 25.07 -9.05
CA MET A 135 -0.03 26.06 -9.05
C MET A 135 0.44 27.48 -8.70
N LYS A 136 1.46 27.59 -7.84
CA LYS A 136 2.07 28.88 -7.46
C LYS A 136 3.14 29.37 -8.45
N ASN A 137 3.34 28.68 -9.57
CA ASN A 137 4.43 28.92 -10.52
C ASN A 137 5.84 28.90 -9.87
N GLN A 138 5.98 28.15 -8.77
CA GLN A 138 7.22 28.01 -8.00
C GLN A 138 7.99 26.73 -8.36
N PHE A 139 7.44 25.84 -9.19
CA PHE A 139 8.10 24.60 -9.62
C PHE A 139 9.12 24.82 -10.76
N ASN A 140 10.08 25.72 -10.52
CA ASN A 140 11.17 26.05 -11.44
C ASN A 140 12.46 25.27 -11.13
N GLU A 141 13.53 25.53 -11.87
CA GLU A 141 14.83 24.86 -11.72
C GLU A 141 15.45 25.05 -10.33
N LEU A 142 15.35 26.25 -9.77
CA LEU A 142 15.86 26.54 -8.42
C LEU A 142 15.15 25.67 -7.37
N THR A 143 13.82 25.61 -7.41
CA THR A 143 13.03 24.77 -6.49
C THR A 143 13.34 23.29 -6.65
N ARG A 144 13.46 22.79 -7.89
CA ARG A 144 13.87 21.40 -8.14
C ARG A 144 15.26 21.10 -7.56
N THR A 145 16.20 22.03 -7.70
CA THR A 145 17.56 21.91 -7.14
C THR A 145 17.54 21.86 -5.61
N LYS A 146 16.72 22.70 -4.97
CA LYS A 146 16.55 22.66 -3.50
C LYS A 146 15.94 21.34 -3.03
N ILE A 147 14.97 20.79 -3.75
CA ILE A 147 14.41 19.46 -3.45
C ILE A 147 15.47 18.37 -3.57
N ILE A 148 16.26 18.37 -4.64
CA ILE A 148 17.35 17.40 -4.83
C ILE A 148 18.39 17.52 -3.72
N ALA A 149 18.79 18.75 -3.35
CA ALA A 149 19.73 18.98 -2.26
C ALA A 149 19.20 18.46 -0.93
N GLU A 150 17.92 18.66 -0.65
CA GLU A 150 17.28 18.16 0.58
C GLU A 150 17.16 16.63 0.60
N MET A 151 16.84 16.00 -0.55
CA MET A 151 16.87 14.54 -0.69
C MET A 151 18.28 13.99 -0.44
N ASN A 152 19.30 14.62 -1.00
CA ASN A 152 20.69 14.23 -0.79
C ASN A 152 21.12 14.39 0.68
N ARG A 153 20.67 15.45 1.37
CA ARG A 153 20.92 15.66 2.82
C ARG A 153 20.45 14.46 3.65
N ILE A 154 19.31 13.87 3.28
CA ILE A 154 18.75 12.68 3.93
C ILE A 154 19.20 11.36 3.31
N LYS A 155 20.24 11.39 2.46
CA LYS A 155 20.89 10.25 1.80
C LYS A 155 19.99 9.49 0.81
N ILE A 156 19.04 10.19 0.18
CA ILE A 156 18.18 9.63 -0.87
C ILE A 156 18.64 10.14 -2.24
N SER A 157 18.95 9.21 -3.14
CA SER A 157 19.26 9.53 -4.54
C SER A 157 17.97 9.92 -5.26
N PHE A 158 17.86 11.19 -5.67
CA PHE A 158 16.65 11.71 -6.30
C PHE A 158 17.00 12.68 -7.43
N GLY A 159 16.22 12.63 -8.51
CA GLY A 159 16.38 13.50 -9.67
C GLY A 159 15.06 13.73 -10.40
N PHE A 160 15.02 14.84 -11.13
CA PHE A 160 13.92 15.24 -12.01
C PHE A 160 14.38 15.19 -13.47
N TRP A 161 13.48 14.83 -14.38
CA TRP A 161 13.70 14.93 -15.82
C TRP A 161 12.41 15.30 -16.52
N GLN A 162 12.54 15.88 -17.71
CA GLN A 162 11.40 16.19 -18.57
C GLN A 162 11.08 14.99 -19.45
N GLU A 163 9.80 14.64 -19.58
CA GLU A 163 9.38 13.55 -20.46
C GLU A 163 9.48 13.98 -21.92
N GLN A 164 9.97 13.08 -22.78
CA GLN A 164 10.10 13.35 -24.20
C GLN A 164 8.75 13.70 -24.81
N GLY A 165 8.70 14.82 -25.55
CA GLY A 165 7.49 15.27 -26.22
C GLY A 165 6.44 15.94 -25.32
N THR A 166 6.72 16.18 -24.03
CA THR A 166 5.82 16.93 -23.15
C THR A 166 6.56 18.00 -22.34
N GLN A 167 5.82 18.95 -21.78
CA GLN A 167 6.34 19.87 -20.75
C GLN A 167 6.23 19.28 -19.34
N ASN A 168 5.89 17.99 -19.21
CA ASN A 168 5.74 17.32 -17.93
C ASN A 168 7.10 16.90 -17.38
N TRP A 169 7.25 17.11 -16.09
CA TRP A 169 8.41 16.68 -15.32
C TRP A 169 8.07 15.40 -14.56
N SER A 170 8.86 14.36 -14.76
CA SER A 170 8.89 13.18 -13.90
C SER A 170 10.02 13.28 -12.89
N TYR A 171 10.00 12.34 -11.93
CA TYR A 171 10.98 12.25 -10.87
C TYR A 171 11.27 10.79 -10.51
N THR A 172 12.36 10.60 -9.78
CA THR A 172 12.84 9.27 -9.38
C THR A 172 11.77 8.55 -8.56
N SER A 173 11.38 7.34 -8.98
CA SER A 173 10.48 6.50 -8.20
C SER A 173 11.18 5.98 -6.95
N LEU A 174 10.57 6.17 -5.79
CA LEU A 174 11.13 5.77 -4.50
C LEU A 174 10.55 4.45 -4.01
N MET A 175 11.42 3.59 -3.49
CA MET A 175 11.03 2.34 -2.82
C MET A 175 10.50 2.61 -1.42
N GLY A 176 9.85 1.62 -0.80
CA GLY A 176 9.21 1.80 0.53
C GLY A 176 10.15 2.30 1.62
N GLY A 177 11.38 1.79 1.68
CA GLY A 177 12.38 2.26 2.66
C GLY A 177 12.77 3.72 2.44
N ASP A 178 13.00 4.13 1.19
CA ASP A 178 13.33 5.51 0.86
C ASP A 178 12.16 6.45 1.17
N LYS A 179 10.93 6.06 0.82
CA LYS A 179 9.71 6.81 1.17
C LYS A 179 9.58 7.03 2.67
N GLU A 180 9.86 6.01 3.49
CA GLU A 180 9.86 6.13 4.95
C GLU A 180 10.91 7.14 5.45
N ILE A 181 12.12 7.13 4.87
CA ILE A 181 13.17 8.11 5.19
C ILE A 181 12.74 9.53 4.83
N VAL A 182 12.16 9.74 3.65
CA VAL A 182 11.63 11.06 3.25
C VAL A 182 10.49 11.47 4.18
N LEU A 183 9.59 10.54 4.48
CA LEU A 183 8.45 10.78 5.37
C LEU A 183 8.89 11.21 6.76
N LYS A 184 10.02 10.70 7.27
CA LYS A 184 10.58 11.05 8.57
C LYS A 184 11.45 12.30 8.55
N ASN A 185 12.18 12.58 7.46
CA ASN A 185 13.32 13.50 7.52
C ASN A 185 13.30 14.67 6.53
N PHE A 186 12.52 14.62 5.46
CA PHE A 186 12.50 15.69 4.45
C PHE A 186 11.90 16.97 5.02
N ASN A 187 12.61 18.10 4.89
CA ASN A 187 12.16 19.39 5.40
C ASN A 187 11.62 20.29 4.28
N PHE A 188 10.32 20.57 4.35
CA PHE A 188 9.64 21.45 3.40
C PHE A 188 10.02 22.94 3.51
N GLY A 189 10.74 23.36 4.55
CA GLY A 189 11.27 24.72 4.71
C GLY A 189 12.27 25.12 3.62
N VAL A 190 12.81 24.16 2.87
CA VAL A 190 13.68 24.46 1.72
C VAL A 190 12.91 25.01 0.52
N VAL A 191 11.59 24.79 0.44
CA VAL A 191 10.77 25.18 -0.73
C VAL A 191 9.53 26.00 -0.39
N PHE A 192 9.04 25.95 0.84
CA PHE A 192 7.89 26.75 1.30
C PHE A 192 8.32 27.79 2.34
N ASN A 193 7.51 28.82 2.53
CA ASN A 193 7.70 29.76 3.65
C ASN A 193 7.51 29.06 5.00
N GLU A 194 7.97 29.68 6.09
CA GLU A 194 8.04 29.07 7.42
C GLU A 194 6.69 28.52 7.91
N GLU A 195 5.63 29.32 7.84
CA GLU A 195 4.29 28.92 8.29
C GLU A 195 3.74 27.73 7.48
N ARG A 196 3.89 27.77 6.15
CA ARG A 196 3.42 26.69 5.27
C ARG A 196 4.25 25.42 5.45
N ALA A 197 5.57 25.56 5.53
CA ALA A 197 6.48 24.46 5.78
C ALA A 197 6.19 23.77 7.11
N PHE A 198 5.90 24.54 8.17
CA PHE A 198 5.53 24.01 9.48
C PHE A 198 4.31 23.08 9.39
N LEU A 199 3.23 23.52 8.73
CA LEU A 199 2.01 22.72 8.57
C LEU A 199 2.24 21.44 7.76
N ILE A 200 2.95 21.53 6.63
CA ILE A 200 3.22 20.36 5.77
C ILE A 200 4.16 19.38 6.49
N ASN A 201 5.21 19.88 7.14
CA ASN A 201 6.12 19.06 7.93
C ASN A 201 5.36 18.34 9.06
N ARG A 202 4.52 19.06 9.83
CA ARG A 202 3.69 18.46 10.88
C ARG A 202 2.80 17.34 10.31
N LEU A 203 2.09 17.59 9.21
CA LEU A 203 1.25 16.59 8.56
C LEU A 203 2.03 15.31 8.20
N TRP A 204 3.24 15.45 7.69
CA TRP A 204 4.11 14.32 7.35
C TRP A 204 4.65 13.58 8.58
N ARG A 205 5.04 14.30 9.64
CA ARG A 205 5.53 13.70 10.89
C ARG A 205 4.42 13.00 11.67
N ASP A 206 3.24 13.60 11.72
CA ASP A 206 2.07 13.00 12.35
C ASP A 206 1.68 11.72 11.59
N PHE A 207 1.73 11.72 10.25
CA PHE A 207 1.51 10.49 9.47
C PHE A 207 2.58 9.42 9.71
N TYR A 208 3.86 9.81 9.77
CA TYR A 208 4.94 8.90 10.11
C TYR A 208 4.70 8.23 11.47
N GLN A 209 4.28 9.01 12.48
CA GLN A 209 3.99 8.47 13.79
C GLN A 209 2.80 7.48 13.76
N LEU A 210 1.74 7.79 13.01
CA LEU A 210 0.64 6.85 12.78
C LEU A 210 1.13 5.55 12.14
N TYR A 211 2.04 5.63 11.16
CA TYR A 211 2.63 4.45 10.51
C TYR A 211 3.46 3.58 11.46
N ILE A 212 4.18 4.19 12.40
CA ILE A 212 4.89 3.44 13.44
C ILE A 212 3.90 2.82 14.42
N ASN A 213 2.89 3.58 14.85
CA ASN A 213 1.91 3.12 15.83
C ASN A 213 1.07 1.95 15.31
N MET A 214 0.63 1.96 14.05
CA MET A 214 -0.16 0.86 13.49
C MET A 214 0.61 -0.48 13.44
N LYS A 215 1.96 -0.44 13.39
CA LYS A 215 2.79 -1.64 13.42
C LYS A 215 3.06 -2.18 14.82
N SER A 216 2.84 -1.36 15.85
CA SER A 216 3.12 -1.73 17.23
C SER A 216 1.91 -2.41 17.86
N ASN A 217 2.15 -3.58 18.47
CA ASN A 217 1.14 -4.32 19.23
C ASN A 217 0.76 -3.63 20.55
N GLU A 218 1.55 -2.64 20.98
CA GLU A 218 1.32 -1.87 22.21
C GLU A 218 0.36 -0.69 22.00
N THR A 219 0.07 -0.34 20.74
CA THR A 219 -0.76 0.81 20.43
C THR A 219 -2.21 0.55 20.82
N ASN A 220 -2.75 1.43 21.67
CA ASN A 220 -4.17 1.41 22.03
C ASN A 220 -5.06 1.81 20.81
N PRO A 221 -6.04 0.97 20.40
CA PRO A 221 -6.89 1.26 19.24
C PRO A 221 -7.70 2.56 19.36
N SER A 222 -8.21 2.89 20.55
CA SER A 222 -8.99 4.12 20.79
C SER A 222 -8.11 5.37 20.70
N GLN A 223 -6.90 5.32 21.26
CA GLN A 223 -5.92 6.40 21.11
C GLN A 223 -5.54 6.58 19.64
N PHE A 224 -5.29 5.48 18.93
CA PHE A 224 -4.99 5.51 17.50
C PHE A 224 -6.14 6.10 16.67
N ALA A 225 -7.40 5.77 17.00
CA ALA A 225 -8.57 6.37 16.37
C ALA A 225 -8.61 7.89 16.54
N ASN A 226 -8.27 8.41 17.73
CA ASN A 226 -8.23 9.85 17.96
C ASN A 226 -7.09 10.51 17.16
N GLN A 227 -5.89 9.94 17.17
CA GLN A 227 -4.74 10.47 16.43
C GLN A 227 -4.97 10.50 14.91
N THR A 228 -5.61 9.47 14.35
CA THR A 228 -5.93 9.44 12.91
C THR A 228 -6.98 10.50 12.53
N LYS A 229 -7.96 10.77 13.41
CA LYS A 229 -8.93 11.85 13.22
C LYS A 229 -8.26 13.23 13.28
N GLU A 230 -7.42 13.47 14.28
CA GLU A 230 -6.65 14.72 14.40
C GLU A 230 -5.76 14.95 13.17
N TRP A 231 -5.13 13.89 12.66
CA TRP A 231 -4.35 13.95 11.44
C TRP A 231 -5.20 14.29 10.21
N LEU A 232 -6.40 13.71 10.08
CA LEU A 232 -7.33 14.05 9.01
C LEU A 232 -7.85 15.49 9.13
N ASP A 233 -8.09 15.97 10.35
CA ASP A 233 -8.45 17.37 10.61
C ASP A 233 -7.35 18.33 10.21
N LEU A 234 -6.09 18.00 10.51
CA LEU A 234 -4.94 18.76 10.03
C LEU A 234 -4.91 18.76 8.49
N PHE A 235 -5.05 17.59 7.85
CA PHE A 235 -5.09 17.47 6.39
C PHE A 235 -6.18 18.36 5.75
N LEU A 236 -7.36 18.41 6.39
CA LEU A 236 -8.54 19.16 5.93
C LEU A 236 -8.63 20.59 6.50
N THR A 237 -7.52 21.14 7.01
CA THR A 237 -7.47 22.53 7.51
C THR A 237 -7.98 23.47 6.43
N LEU A 238 -9.06 24.20 6.72
CA LEU A 238 -9.70 25.12 5.79
C LEU A 238 -8.88 26.40 5.61
N SER A 239 -8.96 26.99 4.42
CA SER A 239 -8.47 28.35 4.21
C SER A 239 -9.32 29.34 5.01
N GLN A 240 -8.67 30.38 5.53
CA GLN A 240 -9.29 31.47 6.29
C GLN A 240 -9.13 32.78 5.54
N GLY A 241 -10.15 33.64 5.62
CA GLY A 241 -10.19 34.91 4.89
C GLY A 241 -10.61 34.78 3.42
N GLU A 242 -10.76 35.93 2.76
CA GLU A 242 -11.16 35.98 1.35
C GLU A 242 -9.95 35.78 0.43
N PRO A 243 -10.06 34.98 -0.65
CA PRO A 243 -8.99 34.81 -1.62
C PRO A 243 -8.47 36.16 -2.15
N ASN A 244 -7.16 36.26 -2.37
CA ASN A 244 -6.47 37.46 -2.86
C ASN A 244 -6.47 38.67 -1.91
N THR A 245 -6.73 38.46 -0.61
CA THR A 245 -6.59 39.50 0.43
C THR A 245 -5.34 39.29 1.28
N ILE A 246 -4.86 40.35 1.96
CA ILE A 246 -3.69 40.30 2.85
C ILE A 246 -3.92 39.33 4.03
N ASN A 247 -5.17 39.18 4.46
CA ASN A 247 -5.55 38.32 5.58
C ASN A 247 -5.85 36.87 5.15
N PHE A 248 -5.67 36.52 3.87
CA PHE A 248 -5.91 35.17 3.38
C PHE A 248 -4.85 34.20 3.90
N LYS A 249 -5.27 33.25 4.72
CA LYS A 249 -4.45 32.15 5.19
C LYS A 249 -4.88 30.86 4.53
N MET A 250 -4.01 30.34 3.65
CA MET A 250 -4.31 29.15 2.88
C MET A 250 -4.32 27.90 3.78
N GLY A 251 -5.42 27.14 3.73
CA GLY A 251 -5.56 25.83 4.36
C GLY A 251 -4.68 24.76 3.72
N LEU A 252 -4.70 23.53 4.23
CA LEU A 252 -3.86 22.44 3.71
C LEU A 252 -4.43 21.84 2.42
N TYR A 253 -5.35 20.89 2.53
CA TYR A 253 -5.89 20.14 1.40
C TYR A 253 -7.41 19.96 1.52
N ARG A 254 -8.08 19.55 0.43
CA ARG A 254 -9.55 19.54 0.36
C ARG A 254 -10.11 18.12 0.58
N PRO A 255 -11.40 17.98 0.92
CA PRO A 255 -12.07 16.68 1.02
C PRO A 255 -11.91 15.79 -0.22
N LYS A 256 -11.93 16.36 -1.43
CA LYS A 256 -11.72 15.61 -2.69
C LYS A 256 -10.29 15.08 -2.88
N ASP A 257 -9.34 15.55 -2.07
CA ASP A 257 -7.95 15.13 -2.11
C ASP A 257 -7.70 13.89 -1.23
N VAL A 258 -8.69 13.47 -0.43
CA VAL A 258 -8.68 12.25 0.39
C VAL A 258 -8.76 11.00 -0.49
N THR A 259 -7.93 10.01 -0.18
CA THR A 259 -7.86 8.75 -0.95
C THR A 259 -8.54 7.59 -0.21
N PRO A 260 -8.86 6.47 -0.91
CA PRO A 260 -9.35 5.26 -0.25
C PRO A 260 -8.46 4.75 0.90
N TYR A 261 -7.14 4.86 0.76
CA TYR A 261 -6.21 4.45 1.82
C TYR A 261 -6.25 5.39 3.04
N MET A 262 -6.45 6.69 2.84
CA MET A 262 -6.68 7.62 3.97
C MET A 262 -8.01 7.32 4.66
N HIS A 263 -9.05 7.00 3.90
CA HIS A 263 -10.32 6.57 4.46
C HIS A 263 -10.17 5.32 5.32
N VAL A 264 -9.43 4.32 4.84
CA VAL A 264 -9.13 3.10 5.62
C VAL A 264 -8.33 3.39 6.87
N LEU A 265 -7.27 4.20 6.77
CA LEU A 265 -6.44 4.59 7.91
C LEU A 265 -7.28 5.15 9.06
N VAL A 266 -8.21 6.06 8.76
CA VAL A 266 -8.97 6.80 9.76
C VAL A 266 -10.18 6.01 10.27
N ASN A 267 -10.88 5.29 9.39
CA ASN A 267 -12.18 4.71 9.72
C ASN A 267 -12.13 3.21 10.06
N HIS A 268 -11.25 2.45 9.40
CA HIS A 268 -11.28 0.98 9.48
C HIS A 268 -10.10 0.41 10.26
N LEU A 269 -8.94 1.06 10.17
CA LEU A 269 -7.73 0.56 10.82
C LEU A 269 -7.85 0.46 12.35
N PRO A 270 -8.44 1.44 13.08
CA PRO A 270 -8.65 1.29 14.52
C PRO A 270 -9.56 0.09 14.86
N GLU A 271 -10.63 -0.13 14.10
CA GLU A 271 -11.54 -1.26 14.29
C GLU A 271 -10.84 -2.60 14.03
N PHE A 272 -9.98 -2.68 13.01
CA PHE A 272 -9.15 -3.86 12.77
C PHE A 272 -8.10 -4.10 13.86
N MET A 273 -7.51 -3.05 14.42
CA MET A 273 -6.59 -3.17 15.55
C MET A 273 -7.29 -3.73 16.79
N GLU A 274 -8.52 -3.31 17.05
CA GLU A 274 -9.34 -3.85 18.14
C GLU A 274 -9.72 -5.31 17.92
N ARG A 275 -10.23 -5.65 16.73
CA ARG A 275 -10.63 -7.03 16.39
C ARG A 275 -9.46 -8.02 16.38
N HIS A 276 -8.30 -7.59 15.89
CA HIS A 276 -7.13 -8.46 15.68
C HIS A 276 -5.97 -8.17 16.63
N GLN A 277 -6.25 -7.59 17.80
CA GLN A 277 -5.25 -7.17 18.78
C GLN A 277 -4.28 -8.31 19.17
N ARG A 278 -4.79 -9.55 19.23
CA ARG A 278 -3.98 -10.75 19.53
C ARG A 278 -2.78 -10.92 18.60
N PHE A 279 -2.94 -10.61 17.33
CA PHE A 279 -1.90 -10.79 16.31
C PHE A 279 -1.13 -9.49 16.07
N GLY A 280 -1.81 -8.36 16.19
CA GLY A 280 -1.33 -7.08 15.72
C GLY A 280 -1.42 -6.96 14.20
N LEU A 281 -1.48 -5.72 13.69
CA LEU A 281 -1.61 -5.50 12.24
C LEU A 281 -0.38 -5.97 11.45
N GLY A 282 0.82 -5.89 12.05
CA GLY A 282 2.05 -6.32 11.39
C GLY A 282 2.07 -7.80 10.98
N ALA A 283 1.21 -8.64 11.59
CA ALA A 283 1.04 -10.03 11.18
C ALA A 283 0.39 -10.18 9.79
N PHE A 284 -0.32 -9.14 9.32
CA PHE A 284 -0.99 -9.11 8.03
C PHE A 284 -0.19 -8.35 6.95
N SER A 285 1.04 -7.93 7.27
CA SER A 285 1.91 -7.20 6.35
C SER A 285 2.17 -7.95 5.05
N CYS A 286 2.03 -7.26 3.92
CA CYS A 286 2.46 -7.77 2.62
C CYS A 286 3.95 -7.54 2.35
N SER A 287 4.68 -6.87 3.24
CA SER A 287 6.12 -6.59 3.09
C SER A 287 6.99 -7.83 2.80
N PRO A 288 6.78 -8.99 3.45
CA PRO A 288 7.54 -10.20 3.15
C PRO A 288 7.30 -10.72 1.73
N VAL A 289 6.07 -10.61 1.22
CA VAL A 289 5.71 -11.02 -0.13
C VAL A 289 6.39 -10.12 -1.16
N GLU A 290 6.36 -8.80 -0.95
CA GLU A 290 7.05 -7.84 -1.82
C GLU A 290 8.57 -8.02 -1.83
N LYS A 291 9.16 -8.28 -0.65
CA LYS A 291 10.57 -8.60 -0.55
C LYS A 291 10.92 -9.88 -1.31
N LYS A 292 10.10 -10.93 -1.17
CA LYS A 292 10.28 -12.18 -1.92
C LYS A 292 10.20 -11.92 -3.44
N ASN A 293 9.22 -11.14 -3.89
CA ASN A 293 9.09 -10.76 -5.31
C ASN A 293 10.35 -10.01 -5.80
N HIS A 294 10.83 -9.03 -5.03
CA HIS A 294 12.06 -8.30 -5.35
C HIS A 294 13.29 -9.22 -5.43
N ASP A 295 13.42 -10.13 -4.47
CA ASP A 295 14.54 -11.07 -4.41
C ASP A 295 14.47 -12.08 -5.56
N GLN A 296 13.28 -12.57 -5.92
CA GLN A 296 13.05 -13.43 -7.09
C GLN A 296 13.40 -12.70 -8.39
N VAL A 297 12.91 -11.48 -8.59
CA VAL A 297 13.22 -10.67 -9.78
C VAL A 297 14.71 -10.38 -9.86
N SER A 298 15.34 -10.01 -8.74
CA SER A 298 16.77 -9.74 -8.67
C SER A 298 17.60 -11.00 -8.94
N ALA A 299 17.25 -12.13 -8.33
CA ALA A 299 17.97 -13.38 -8.50
C ALA A 299 17.83 -13.92 -9.92
N PHE A 300 16.65 -13.80 -10.53
CA PHE A 300 16.39 -14.33 -11.86
C PHE A 300 16.92 -13.38 -12.94
N PHE A 301 16.35 -12.17 -13.05
CA PHE A 301 16.65 -11.27 -14.16
C PHE A 301 18.05 -10.64 -14.11
N ARG A 302 18.64 -10.41 -12.92
CA ARG A 302 20.02 -9.89 -12.86
C ARG A 302 21.08 -10.97 -13.09
N LYS A 303 20.77 -12.26 -12.90
CA LYS A 303 21.72 -13.35 -13.15
C LYS A 303 21.65 -13.91 -14.57
N THR A 304 20.46 -14.04 -15.17
CA THR A 304 20.30 -14.70 -16.48
C THR A 304 20.45 -13.76 -17.68
N MET A 305 20.36 -12.44 -17.50
CA MET A 305 20.48 -11.47 -18.61
C MET A 305 21.93 -11.13 -19.00
N LYS A 306 22.95 -11.83 -18.47
CA LYS A 306 24.35 -11.59 -18.86
C LYS A 306 24.66 -11.98 -20.31
N ASP A 307 23.89 -12.90 -20.91
CA ASP A 307 24.18 -13.44 -22.26
C ASP A 307 23.05 -13.23 -23.30
N GLY A 308 22.17 -12.24 -23.09
CA GLY A 308 21.34 -11.72 -24.18
C GLY A 308 20.32 -12.70 -24.80
N GLY A 309 19.78 -13.65 -24.02
CA GLY A 309 18.49 -14.30 -24.27
C GLY A 309 18.20 -14.76 -25.71
N LYS A 310 19.17 -15.37 -26.39
CA LYS A 310 19.01 -16.00 -27.71
C LYS A 310 18.89 -17.51 -27.58
N GLY A 311 17.66 -18.01 -27.43
CA GLY A 311 17.35 -19.43 -27.55
C GLY A 311 15.91 -19.61 -28.05
N MET A 312 15.72 -20.46 -29.05
CA MET A 312 14.42 -20.69 -29.74
C MET A 312 13.34 -21.34 -28.87
N GLU A 313 13.63 -21.69 -27.61
CA GLU A 313 12.68 -22.25 -26.65
C GLU A 313 12.58 -21.36 -25.40
N ARG A 314 11.84 -20.25 -25.48
CA ARG A 314 11.56 -19.44 -24.29
C ARG A 314 10.50 -20.15 -23.44
N LYS A 315 10.91 -20.79 -22.35
CA LYS A 315 9.98 -21.11 -21.25
C LYS A 315 9.54 -19.78 -20.62
N SER A 316 8.30 -19.71 -20.12
CA SER A 316 7.85 -18.51 -19.40
C SER A 316 8.77 -18.29 -18.19
N ALA A 317 9.15 -17.04 -17.94
CA ALA A 317 10.01 -16.67 -16.81
C ALA A 317 9.49 -17.22 -15.47
N ILE A 318 8.16 -17.35 -15.32
CA ILE A 318 7.51 -17.93 -14.14
C ILE A 318 7.91 -19.40 -13.97
N PHE A 319 7.87 -20.21 -15.04
CA PHE A 319 8.26 -21.62 -14.96
C PHE A 319 9.76 -21.76 -14.68
N GLU A 320 10.59 -20.93 -15.29
CA GLU A 320 12.04 -20.96 -15.04
C GLU A 320 12.39 -20.61 -13.59
N ILE A 321 11.70 -19.62 -13.00
CA ILE A 321 11.79 -19.27 -11.57
C ILE A 321 11.35 -20.47 -10.70
N LEU A 322 10.18 -21.05 -10.98
CA LEU A 322 9.66 -22.20 -10.21
C LEU A 322 10.59 -23.41 -10.28
N HIS A 323 11.17 -23.72 -11.45
CA HIS A 323 12.14 -24.79 -11.59
C HIS A 323 13.44 -24.51 -10.83
N TYR A 324 13.87 -23.25 -10.76
CA TYR A 324 15.04 -22.85 -9.97
C TYR A 324 14.78 -23.01 -8.47
N GLU A 325 13.62 -22.57 -7.98
CA GLU A 325 13.21 -22.73 -6.58
C GLU A 325 13.07 -24.21 -6.20
N ASN A 326 12.39 -25.02 -7.03
CA ASN A 326 12.23 -26.45 -6.79
C ASN A 326 13.58 -27.19 -6.73
N ARG A 327 14.53 -26.83 -7.60
CA ARG A 327 15.91 -27.36 -7.54
C ARG A 327 16.61 -26.96 -6.25
N SER A 328 16.50 -25.69 -5.85
CA SER A 328 17.12 -25.20 -4.61
C SER A 328 16.55 -25.90 -3.38
N LEU A 329 15.23 -26.11 -3.32
CA LEU A 329 14.56 -26.86 -2.26
C LEU A 329 14.99 -28.33 -2.22
N TYR A 330 15.09 -28.97 -3.39
CA TYR A 330 15.58 -30.35 -3.51
C TYR A 330 17.00 -30.51 -2.94
N PHE A 331 17.92 -29.63 -3.32
CA PHE A 331 19.30 -29.68 -2.81
C PHE A 331 19.40 -29.36 -1.31
N ALA A 332 18.58 -28.43 -0.81
CA ALA A 332 18.50 -28.14 0.62
C ALA A 332 17.99 -29.34 1.44
N GLN A 333 16.97 -30.05 0.95
CA GLN A 333 16.44 -31.27 1.59
C GLN A 333 17.43 -32.43 1.57
N LYS A 334 18.29 -32.52 0.55
CA LYS A 334 19.29 -33.59 0.41
C LYS A 334 20.62 -33.30 1.11
N GLY A 335 20.75 -32.17 1.82
CA GLY A 335 21.95 -31.82 2.59
C GLY A 335 23.17 -31.45 1.73
N THR A 336 23.02 -31.40 0.41
CA THR A 336 24.05 -30.96 -0.54
C THR A 336 23.92 -29.46 -0.77
N ILE A 337 24.23 -28.64 0.24
CA ILE A 337 24.25 -27.19 0.06
C ILE A 337 25.66 -26.80 -0.34
N ASP A 338 25.89 -26.60 -1.63
CA ASP A 338 26.89 -25.61 -2.03
C ASP A 338 26.41 -24.26 -1.49
N LYS A 339 27.16 -23.70 -0.53
CA LYS A 339 26.96 -22.35 -0.03
C LYS A 339 27.11 -21.39 -1.21
N TYR A 340 26.02 -21.12 -1.93
CA TYR A 340 26.02 -20.07 -2.93
C TYR A 340 26.36 -18.76 -2.22
N PRO A 341 27.49 -18.10 -2.57
CA PRO A 341 27.83 -16.83 -1.95
C PRO A 341 26.70 -15.83 -2.23
N LYS A 342 26.31 -15.10 -1.18
CA LYS A 342 25.40 -13.95 -1.32
C LYS A 342 25.96 -13.03 -2.41
N PRO A 343 25.11 -12.43 -3.26
CA PRO A 343 25.57 -11.52 -4.31
C PRO A 343 26.42 -10.41 -3.68
N GLN A 344 27.70 -10.35 -4.07
CA GLN A 344 28.59 -9.25 -3.71
C GLN A 344 28.23 -8.04 -4.58
N HIS A 345 28.00 -6.90 -3.95
CA HIS A 345 27.90 -5.62 -4.65
C HIS A 345 29.27 -5.26 -5.22
N ILE A 346 29.45 -5.45 -6.53
CA ILE A 346 30.65 -4.98 -7.22
C ILE A 346 30.39 -3.53 -7.67
N HIS A 347 31.03 -2.58 -6.99
CA HIS A 347 31.10 -1.20 -7.46
C HIS A 347 32.10 -1.10 -8.61
N VAL A 348 31.57 -1.02 -9.83
CA VAL A 348 32.36 -0.68 -11.01
C VAL A 348 32.61 0.83 -10.99
N LYS A 349 33.81 1.25 -10.55
CA LYS A 349 34.27 2.63 -10.76
C LYS A 349 34.30 2.89 -12.27
N LYS A 350 33.57 3.91 -12.74
CA LYS A 350 33.66 4.40 -14.12
C LYS A 350 35.14 4.64 -14.45
N LYS A 351 35.66 3.95 -15.48
CA LYS A 351 36.94 4.33 -16.10
C LYS A 351 36.79 5.76 -16.63
N LEU A 352 37.65 6.65 -16.15
CA LEU A 352 37.93 7.92 -16.82
C LEU A 352 38.37 7.58 -18.25
N LYS A 353 37.65 8.12 -19.24
CA LYS A 353 38.13 8.12 -20.61
C LYS A 353 39.28 9.13 -20.66
N ASN A 354 40.49 8.62 -20.89
CA ASN A 354 41.60 9.44 -21.37
C ASN A 354 41.31 9.92 -22.79
#